data_AF-A0A2S6ZG03-F1
#
_entry.id   AF-A0A2S6ZG03-F1
#
_cell.length_a   1.000
_cell.length_b   1.000
_cell.length_c   1.000
_cell.angle_alpha   90.00
_cell.angle_beta   90.00
_cell.angle_gamma   90.00
#
_symmetry.space_group_name_H-M   'P 1'
#
loop_
_entity.id
_entity.type
_entity.pdbx_description
1 polymer ?
#
loop_
_entity_poly.entity_id
_entity_poly.type
_entity_poly.pdbx_seq_one_letter_code
_entity_poly.pdbx_strand_id
1 'polypeptide(L)' 'MLGARSLPSGHNAVAESFFATLKNEEATGVYATKADAHAAIASYIHGFYNSIRLHSALGYLSPNDYAKRFRQAA' A
#
# COMPACT_ATOMS: atom_id res chain seq x y z
N MET A 1 7.67 32.26 8.98
CA MET A 1 6.42 31.51 9.18
C MET A 1 6.18 30.62 7.96
N LEU A 2 6.23 29.30 8.14
CA LEU A 2 5.47 28.30 7.38
C LEU A 2 5.60 27.01 8.21
N GLY A 3 4.58 26.76 9.02
CA GLY A 3 4.53 25.58 9.88
C GLY A 3 4.44 24.33 9.01
N ALA A 4 5.41 23.43 9.18
CA ALA A 4 5.29 22.07 8.68
C ALA A 4 4.00 21.49 9.26
N ARG A 5 2.99 21.34 8.41
CA ARG A 5 1.74 20.69 8.77
C ARG A 5 2.10 19.23 9.05
N SER A 6 2.35 18.93 10.32
CA SER A 6 2.53 17.57 10.82
C SER A 6 1.29 16.78 10.41
N LEU A 7 1.45 15.88 9.43
CA LEU A 7 0.38 14.95 9.08
C LEU A 7 0.06 14.14 10.33
N PRO A 8 -1.22 13.82 10.62
CA PRO A 8 -1.58 13.02 11.78
C PRO A 8 -0.71 11.77 11.80
N SER A 9 -0.06 11.50 12.93
CA SER A 9 1.00 10.50 13.10
C SER A 9 0.66 9.10 12.55
N GLY A 10 -0.63 8.75 12.46
CA GLY A 10 -1.09 7.49 11.88
C GLY A 10 -1.01 7.39 10.35
N HIS A 11 -1.15 8.49 9.60
CA HIS A 11 -1.04 8.45 8.13
C HIS A 11 0.39 8.15 7.69
N ASN A 12 1.37 8.68 8.43
CA ASN A 12 2.77 8.43 8.16
C ASN A 12 3.11 6.94 8.36
N ALA A 13 2.65 6.33 9.46
CA ALA A 13 2.92 4.91 9.73
C ALA A 13 2.32 3.95 8.68
N VAL A 14 1.11 4.25 8.18
CA VAL A 14 0.48 3.43 7.11
C VAL A 14 1.25 3.56 5.80
N ALA A 15 1.64 4.79 5.44
CA ALA A 15 2.46 5.02 4.24
C ALA A 15 3.83 4.35 4.36
N GLU A 16 4.50 4.46 5.51
CA GLU A 16 5.79 3.82 5.78
C GLU A 16 5.71 2.30 5.64
N SER A 17 4.68 1.66 6.21
CA SER A 17 4.47 0.22 6.06
C SER A 17 4.25 -0.18 4.61
N PHE A 18 3.42 0.55 3.86
CA PHE A 18 3.21 0.30 2.44
C PHE A 18 4.52 0.39 1.65
N PHE A 19 5.29 1.48 1.81
CA PHE A 19 6.52 1.67 1.05
C PHE A 19 7.61 0.66 1.43
N ALA A 20 7.69 0.24 2.69
CA ALA A 20 8.59 -0.82 3.11
C ALA A 20 8.25 -2.15 2.41
N THR A 21 6.96 -2.51 2.36
CA THR A 21 6.49 -3.70 1.67
C THR A 21 6.73 -3.63 0.16
N LEU A 22 6.40 -2.51 -0.49
CA LEU A 22 6.56 -2.32 -1.93
C LEU A 22 8.02 -2.55 -2.37
N LYS A 23 8.98 -2.02 -1.62
CA LYS A 23 10.42 -2.18 -1.89
C LYS A 23 10.91 -3.62 -1.73
N ASN A 24 10.30 -4.37 -0.81
CA ASN A 24 10.69 -5.76 -0.54
C ASN A 24 10.05 -6.78 -1.50
N GLU A 25 8.88 -6.47 -2.06
CA GLU A 25 8.11 -7.43 -2.86
C GLU A 25 8.12 -7.13 -4.37
N GLU A 26 8.06 -5.86 -4.77
CA GLU A 26 7.91 -5.46 -6.17
C GLU A 26 9.14 -4.68 -6.67
N ALA A 27 9.53 -3.63 -5.96
CA ALA A 27 10.65 -2.76 -6.34
C ALA A 27 12.00 -3.31 -5.86
N THR A 28 12.24 -4.60 -6.10
CA THR A 28 13.47 -5.33 -5.71
C THR A 28 14.61 -5.16 -6.72
N GLY A 29 14.32 -4.65 -7.91
CA GLY A 29 15.26 -4.46 -9.00
C GLY A 29 15.14 -3.09 -9.69
N VAL A 30 15.89 -2.93 -10.78
CA VAL A 30 15.89 -1.70 -11.58
C VAL A 30 14.89 -1.82 -12.72
N TYR A 31 14.06 -0.80 -12.89
CA TYR A 31 13.16 -0.67 -14.04
C TYR A 31 13.91 -0.04 -15.22
N ALA A 32 13.68 -0.56 -16.44
CA ALA A 32 14.31 -0.04 -17.65
C ALA A 32 13.89 1.41 -17.95
N THR A 33 12.62 1.74 -17.71
CA THR A 33 12.09 3.09 -17.84
C THR A 33 11.18 3.46 -16.67
N LYS A 34 10.91 4.75 -16.52
CA LYS A 34 9.90 5.25 -15.58
C LYS A 34 8.49 4.74 -15.91
N ALA A 35 8.19 4.55 -17.20
CA ALA A 35 6.90 4.02 -17.64
C ALA A 35 6.73 2.57 -17.19
N ASP A 36 7.78 1.75 -17.29
CA ASP A 36 7.77 0.36 -16.82
C ASP A 36 7.58 0.31 -15.30
N ALA A 37 8.30 1.16 -14.56
CA ALA A 37 8.13 1.28 -13.11
C ALA A 37 6.68 1.61 -12.73
N HIS A 38 6.06 2.58 -13.42
CA HIS A 38 4.68 2.96 -13.16
C HIS A 38 3.71 1.80 -13.45
N ALA A 39 3.89 1.11 -14.59
CA ALA A 39 3.03 -0.01 -14.96
C ALA A 39 3.15 -1.18 -13.97
N ALA A 40 4.38 -1.53 -13.58
CA ALA A 40 4.66 -2.60 -12.64
C ALA A 40 4.08 -2.29 -11.25
N ILE A 41 4.34 -1.09 -10.72
CA ILE A 41 3.81 -0.66 -9.42
C ILE A 41 2.28 -0.58 -9.43
N ALA A 42 1.66 -0.07 -10.50
CA ALA A 42 0.20 -0.04 -10.61
C ALA A 42 -0.39 -1.46 -10.63
N SER A 43 0.21 -2.36 -11.40
CA SER A 43 -0.19 -3.78 -11.44
C SER A 43 -0.05 -4.42 -10.07
N TYR A 44 1.06 -4.19 -9.37
CA TYR A 44 1.26 -4.67 -8.01
C TYR A 44 0.19 -4.13 -7.05
N ILE A 45 -0.11 -2.84 -7.07
CA ILE A 45 -1.10 -2.22 -6.17
C ILE A 45 -2.50 -2.80 -6.39
N HIS A 46 -2.96 -2.86 -7.64
CA HIS A 46 -4.35 -3.23 -7.96
C HIS A 46 -4.54 -4.74 -8.11
N GLY A 47 -3.56 -5.42 -8.69
CA GLY A 47 -3.60 -6.84 -8.99
C GLY A 47 -3.18 -7.73 -7.82
N PHE A 48 -2.35 -7.24 -6.90
CA PHE A 48 -1.83 -8.04 -5.79
C PHE A 48 -2.03 -7.41 -4.40
N TYR A 49 -1.47 -6.24 -4.12
CA TYR A 49 -1.45 -5.64 -2.78
C TYR A 49 -2.85 -5.45 -2.21
N ASN A 50 -3.73 -4.73 -2.93
CA ASN A 50 -5.07 -4.45 -2.42
C ASN A 50 -6.01 -5.66 -2.51
N SER A 51 -5.83 -6.53 -3.49
CA SER A 51 -6.76 -7.61 -3.84
C SER A 51 -6.46 -8.95 -3.16
N ILE A 52 -5.19 -9.28 -2.94
CA ILE A 52 -4.74 -10.64 -2.58
C ILE A 52 -3.86 -10.63 -1.32
N ARG A 53 -2.95 -9.66 -1.18
CA ARG A 53 -1.93 -9.67 -0.13
C ARG A 53 -2.56 -9.65 1.26
N LEU A 54 -2.21 -10.62 2.11
CA LEU A 54 -2.77 -10.73 3.46
C LEU A 54 -1.97 -9.90 4.46
N HIS A 55 -2.68 -9.22 5.36
CA HIS A 55 -2.07 -8.43 6.43
C HIS A 55 -2.47 -8.98 7.79
N SER A 56 -1.48 -9.33 8.63
CA SER A 56 -1.73 -9.82 10.00
C SER A 56 -2.51 -8.81 10.85
N ALA A 57 -2.21 -7.52 10.70
CA ALA A 57 -2.94 -6.42 11.33
C ALA A 57 -4.41 -6.31 10.88
N LEU A 58 -4.77 -6.88 9.73
CA LEU A 58 -6.14 -6.92 9.20
C LEU A 58 -6.83 -8.26 9.47
N GLY A 59 -6.28 -9.11 10.36
CA GLY A 59 -6.82 -10.44 10.63
C GLY A 59 -6.61 -11.41 9.47
N TYR A 60 -5.47 -11.31 8.77
CA TYR A 60 -5.16 -12.09 7.57
C TYR A 60 -6.18 -11.89 6.45
N LEU A 61 -6.55 -10.64 6.20
CA LEU A 61 -7.38 -10.23 5.07
C LEU A 61 -6.58 -9.36 4.11
N SER A 62 -7.01 -9.34 2.85
CA SER A 62 -6.60 -8.32 1.90
C SER A 62 -7.18 -6.95 2.29
N PRO A 63 -6.54 -5.84 1.93
CA PRO A 63 -7.09 -4.50 2.14
C PRO A 63 -8.51 -4.35 1.56
N ASN A 64 -8.77 -4.92 0.37
CA ASN A 64 -10.10 -4.89 -0.23
C ASN A 64 -11.11 -5.69 0.58
N ASP A 65 -10.76 -6.88 1.06
CA ASP A 65 -11.70 -7.70 1.83
C ASP A 65 -11.97 -7.14 3.22
N TYR A 66 -10.95 -6.56 3.86
CA TYR A 66 -11.13 -5.79 5.09
C TYR A 66 -12.09 -4.61 4.88
N ALA A 67 -11.88 -3.82 3.82
CA ALA A 67 -12.75 -2.69 3.49
C ALA A 67 -14.19 -3.12 3.17
N LYS A 68 -14.38 -4.24 2.47
CA LYS A 68 -15.72 -4.81 2.22
C LYS A 68 -16.42 -5.17 3.53
N ARG A 69 -15.74 -5.86 4.45
CA ARG A 69 -16.31 -6.22 5.77
C ARG A 69 -16.69 -4.99 6.58
N PHE A 70 -15.86 -3.94 6.57
CA PHE A 70 -16.15 -2.69 7.24
C PHE A 70 -17.38 -1.97 6.66
N ARG A 71 -17.55 -2.00 5.34
CA ARG A 71 -18.74 -1.42 4.67
C ARG A 71 -20.03 -2.21 4.91
N GLN A 72 -19.93 -3.50 5.21
CA GLN A 72 -21.10 -4.36 5.48
C GLN A 72 -21.54 -4.30 6.95
N ALA A 73 -20.68 -3.84 7.85
CA ALA A 73 -20.94 -3.72 9.29
C ALA A 73 -21.37 -2.29 9.71
N ALA A 74 -21.42 -1.35 8.77
CA ALA A 74 -21.89 0.03 8.95
C ALA A 74 -23.28 0.20 8.33
#